data_AF-A0A2T7T8G4-F1
#
_entry.id   AF-A0A2T7T8G4-F1
#
_cell.length_a   1.000
_cell.length_b   1.000
_cell.length_c   1.000
_cell.angle_alpha   90.00
_cell.angle_beta   90.00
_cell.angle_gamma   90.00
#
_symmetry.space_group_name_H-M   'P 1'
#
loop_
_entity.id
_entity.type
_entity.pdbx_description
1 polymer ?
#
loop_
_entity_poly.entity_id
_entity_poly.type
_entity_poly.pdbx_seq_one_letter_code
_entity_poly.pdbx_strand_id
1 'polypeptide(L)' 'MEFLEAHPGDIIHTPPGEAHWHGAAPGQFMTHFALWENPGPDAGPESSWFEHVADDEYSGPRRSTRR' A
#
# COMPACT_ATOMS: atom_id res chain seq x y z
N MET A 1 9.70 7.76 2.38
CA MET A 1 8.40 7.16 2.09
C MET A 1 7.34 8.07 2.72
N GLU A 2 6.26 8.39 2.01
CA GLU A 2 5.14 9.14 2.58
C GLU A 2 4.10 8.14 3.07
N PHE A 3 3.64 8.26 4.33
CA PHE A 3 2.56 7.42 4.84
C PHE A 3 1.24 8.15 4.71
N LEU A 4 0.32 7.54 3.97
CA LEU A 4 -1.02 8.07 3.77
C LEU A 4 -1.99 7.32 4.68
N GLU A 5 -2.83 8.06 5.40
CA GLU A 5 -4.01 7.52 6.04
C GLU A 5 -5.16 7.59 5.02
N ALA A 6 -5.48 6.43 4.43
CA ALA A 6 -6.56 6.27 3.47
C ALA A 6 -7.91 6.03 4.15
N HIS A 7 -8.98 6.48 3.51
CA HIS A 7 -10.35 6.44 4.00
C HIS A 7 -11.27 5.72 3.02
N PRO A 8 -12.45 5.23 3.47
CA PRO A 8 -13.43 4.64 2.57
C PRO A 8 -13.81 5.59 1.43
N GLY A 9 -13.68 5.10 0.20
CA GLY A 9 -13.94 5.86 -1.02
C GLY A 9 -12.68 6.42 -1.70
N ASP A 10 -11.53 6.41 -1.02
CA ASP A 10 -10.27 6.86 -1.63
C ASP A 10 -9.76 5.89 -2.69
N ILE A 11 -9.12 6.45 -3.71
CA ILE A 11 -8.39 5.71 -4.74
C ILE A 11 -6.92 6.05 -4.56
N ILE A 12 -6.12 5.03 -4.24
CA ILE A 12 -4.67 5.13 -4.16
C ILE A 12 -4.10 4.46 -5.41
N HIS A 13 -3.36 5.23 -6.21
CA HIS A 13 -2.69 4.73 -7.41
C HIS A 13 -1.21 4.51 -7.10
N THR A 14 -0.72 3.29 -7.29
CA THR A 14 0.68 2.90 -7.10
C THR A 14 1.33 2.64 -8.47
N PRO A 15 2.24 3.53 -8.94
CA PRO A 15 2.94 3.35 -10.21
C PRO A 15 3.71 2.01 -10.30
N PRO A 16 3.91 1.49 -11.52
CA PRO A 16 4.73 0.29 -11.73
C PRO A 16 6.15 0.44 -11.16
N GLY A 17 6.62 -0.59 -10.45
CA GLY A 17 7.97 -0.64 -9.89
C GLY A 17 8.16 0.16 -8.59
N GLU A 18 7.13 0.83 -8.07
CA GLU A 18 7.22 1.52 -6.78
C GLU A 18 7.09 0.53 -5.63
N ALA A 19 8.11 0.47 -4.75
CA ALA A 19 8.03 -0.29 -3.51
C ALA A 19 7.06 0.41 -2.55
N HIS A 20 6.00 -0.28 -2.14
CA HIS A 20 4.97 0.25 -1.26
C HIS A 20 4.39 -0.84 -0.37
N TRP A 21 3.71 -0.42 0.69
CA TRP A 21 2.92 -1.28 1.56
C TRP A 21 1.61 -0.59 1.92
N HIS A 22 0.60 -1.36 2.25
CA HIS A 22 -0.68 -0.86 2.72
C HIS A 22 -1.24 -1.81 3.79
N GLY A 23 -1.90 -1.24 4.79
CA GLY A 23 -2.42 -2.00 5.93
C GLY A 23 -3.37 -1.16 6.76
N ALA A 24 -3.94 -1.79 7.79
CA ALA A 24 -4.80 -1.07 8.71
C ALA A 24 -4.01 -0.05 9.53
N ALA A 25 -4.66 1.04 9.94
CA ALA A 25 -4.14 1.93 10.97
C ALA A 25 -4.20 1.26 12.36
N PRO A 26 -3.37 1.69 13.33
CA PRO A 26 -3.36 1.11 14.67
C PRO A 26 -4.75 1.11 15.33
N GLY A 27 -5.18 -0.05 15.82
CA GLY A 27 -6.46 -0.22 16.50
C GLY A 27 -7.69 -0.15 15.59
N GLN A 28 -7.52 -0.17 14.26
CA GLN A 28 -8.59 -0.14 13.29
C GLN A 28 -8.57 -1.42 12.42
N PHE A 29 -9.71 -1.74 11.81
CA PHE A 29 -9.78 -2.74 10.75
C PHE A 29 -9.86 -2.03 9.39
N MET A 30 -9.24 -2.61 8.37
CA MET A 30 -9.23 -2.06 7.01
C MET A 30 -9.57 -3.14 5.99
N THR A 31 -10.46 -2.79 5.06
CA THR A 31 -10.72 -3.56 3.84
C THR A 31 -10.56 -2.63 2.66
N HIS A 32 -9.93 -3.12 1.61
CA HIS A 32 -9.85 -2.43 0.32
C HIS A 32 -9.93 -3.43 -0.83
N PHE A 33 -10.22 -2.91 -2.01
CA PHE A 33 -9.98 -3.65 -3.24
C PHE A 33 -8.56 -3.36 -3.72
N ALA A 34 -7.84 -4.41 -4.10
CA ALA A 34 -6.53 -4.32 -4.71
C ALA A 34 -6.64 -4.84 -6.14
N LEU A 35 -6.30 -3.99 -7.11
CA LEU A 35 -6.38 -4.30 -8.53
C LEU A 35 -5.05 -3.94 -9.16
N TRP A 36 -4.48 -4.86 -9.92
CA TRP A 36 -3.31 -4.64 -10.75
C TRP A 36 -3.44 -5.45 -12.05
N GLU A 37 -2.68 -5.06 -13.06
CA GLU A 37 -2.65 -5.77 -14.34
C GLU A 37 -1.74 -6.99 -14.27
N ASN A 38 -2.15 -8.10 -14.88
CA ASN A 38 -1.27 -9.25 -15.07
C ASN A 38 -0.23 -8.90 -16.15
N PRO A 39 1.08 -9.06 -15.89
CA PRO A 39 2.13 -8.62 -16.80
C PRO A 39 2.28 -9.53 -18.04
N GLY A 40 1.51 -10.62 -18.12
CA GLY A 40 1.53 -11.60 -19.22
C GLY A 40 2.33 -12.86 -18.88
N PRO A 41 2.20 -13.92 -19.71
CA PRO A 41 2.75 -15.24 -19.40
C PRO A 41 4.29 -15.28 -19.32
N ASP A 42 4.98 -14.36 -19.99
CA ASP A 42 6.45 -14.36 -20.11
C ASP A 42 7.14 -13.27 -19.26
N ALA A 43 6.38 -12.46 -18.51
CA ALA A 43 6.88 -11.24 -17.87
C ALA A 43 7.36 -11.39 -16.42
N GLY A 44 7.37 -12.63 -15.90
CA GLY A 44 7.77 -12.91 -14.52
C GLY A 44 6.64 -12.71 -13.49
N PRO A 45 6.97 -12.68 -12.18
CA PRO A 45 5.96 -12.59 -11.13
C PRO A 45 5.28 -11.22 -11.10
N GLU A 46 3.99 -11.20 -10.75
CA GLU A 46 3.17 -9.98 -10.61
C GLU A 46 3.64 -9.06 -9.47
N SER A 47 4.38 -9.59 -8.50
CA SER A 47 4.86 -8.84 -7.34
C SER A 47 6.27 -9.27 -6.96
N SER A 48 7.08 -8.29 -6.58
CA SER A 48 8.36 -8.50 -5.90
C SER A 48 8.16 -8.22 -4.41
N TRP A 49 8.45 -9.21 -3.58
CA TRP A 49 8.34 -9.09 -2.13
C TRP A 49 9.67 -8.63 -1.55
N PHE A 50 9.60 -7.68 -0.61
CA PHE A 50 10.72 -7.12 0.11
C PHE A 50 10.68 -7.54 1.58
N GLU A 51 11.47 -6.87 2.41
CA GLU A 51 11.48 -7.06 3.85
C GLU A 51 10.14 -6.66 4.49
N HIS A 52 9.86 -7.22 5.67
CA HIS A 52 8.72 -6.79 6.48
C HIS A 52 8.90 -5.34 6.93
N VAL A 53 7.81 -4.59 6.95
CA VAL A 53 7.75 -3.25 7.54
C VAL A 53 8.06 -3.36 9.04
N ALA A 54 9.03 -2.58 9.50
CA ALA A 54 9.41 -2.54 10.91
C ALA A 54 8.38 -1.76 11.75
N ASP A 55 8.29 -2.06 13.05
CA ASP A 55 7.29 -1.46 13.94
C ASP A 55 7.42 0.08 14.05
N ASP A 56 8.64 0.60 13.98
CA ASP A 56 8.93 2.03 14.01
C ASP A 56 8.50 2.73 12.71
N GLU A 57 8.71 2.09 11.57
CA GLU A 57 8.19 2.54 10.27
C GLU A 57 6.66 2.53 10.27
N TYR A 58 6.05 1.43 10.69
CA TYR A 58 4.59 1.30 10.76
C TYR A 58 3.96 2.34 11.70
N SER A 59 4.67 2.73 12.77
CA SER A 59 4.23 3.74 13.75
C SER A 59 4.54 5.19 13.35
N GLY A 60 5.14 5.41 12.17
CA GLY A 60 5.53 6.73 11.68
C GLY A 60 4.35 7.69 11.45
N PRO A 61 4.63 9.00 11.32
CA PRO A 61 3.60 10.01 11.09
C PRO A 61 2.91 9.81 9.74
N ARG A 62 1.59 9.93 9.73
CA ARG A 62 0.73 9.73 8.55
C ARG A 62 0.04 11.02 8.17
N ARG A 63 -0.10 11.26 6.87
CA ARG A 63 -0.90 12.35 6.33
C ARG A 63 -2.26 11.80 5.90
N SER A 64 -3.34 12.43 6.37
CA SER A 64 -4.68 12.07 5.91
C SER A 64 -4.89 12.50 4.46
N THR A 65 -5.55 11.63 3.69
CA THR A 65 -6.08 11.94 2.35
C THR A 65 -7.28 12.90 2.43
N ARG A 66 -7.99 12.94 3.56
CA ARG A 66 -9.05 13.92 3.82
C ARG A 66 -8.43 15.27 4.19
N ARG A 67 -9.00 16.35 3.67
CA ARG A 67 -8.71 17.73 4.09
C ARG A 67 -9.43 18.07 5.39
#